data_AF-A0A2U1KDQ5-F1
#
_entry.id   AF-A0A2U1KDQ5-F1
#
_cell.length_a   1.000
_cell.length_b   1.000
_cell.length_c   1.000
_cell.angle_alpha   90.00
_cell.angle_beta   90.00
_cell.angle_gamma   90.00
#
_symmetry.space_group_name_H-M   'P 1'
#
loop_
_entity.id
_entity.type
_entity.pdbx_description
1 polymer ?
#
loop_
_entity_poly.entity_id
_entity_poly.type
_entity_poly.pdbx_seq_one_letter_code
_entity_poly.pdbx_strand_id
1 'polypeptide(L)'
;MNEGLSSGKVKNGDKLKVYLKEDLPDRLHYWESDRIPPIIGLVAEGYTIEQKDKNVKECGGAHGYDNAFFSMRTIFIGHGPQFAKGRKVPSFENVQIYNIVTSILNISGAANNGSLSFAKSVLLPHH
;
A
#
# COMPACT_ATOMS: atom_id res chain seq x y z
N MET A 1 15.54 -7.90 -18.44
CA MET A 1 16.08 -6.95 -17.43
C MET A 1 16.39 -7.66 -16.11
N ASN A 2 15.44 -8.38 -15.52
CA ASN A 2 15.64 -9.07 -14.24
C ASN A 2 16.80 -10.07 -14.23
N GLU A 3 17.00 -10.87 -15.30
CA GLU A 3 18.16 -11.78 -15.40
C GLU A 3 19.51 -11.05 -15.29
N GLY A 4 19.60 -9.84 -15.86
CA GLY A 4 20.78 -9.00 -15.77
C GLY A 4 21.00 -8.49 -14.34
N LEU A 5 19.93 -8.08 -13.66
CA LEU A 5 19.98 -7.65 -12.26
C LEU A 5 20.38 -8.81 -11.33
N SER A 6 19.90 -10.03 -11.57
CA SER A 6 20.24 -11.21 -10.79
C SER A 6 21.57 -11.89 -11.19
N SER A 7 22.27 -11.38 -12.21
CA SER A 7 23.48 -12.02 -12.76
C SER A 7 24.73 -11.92 -11.86
N GLY A 8 24.67 -11.17 -10.76
CA GLY A 8 25.83 -10.87 -9.90
C GLY A 8 26.77 -9.79 -10.47
N LYS A 9 26.56 -9.35 -11.71
CA LYS A 9 27.33 -8.24 -12.33
C LYS A 9 26.89 -6.86 -11.83
N VAL A 10 25.68 -6.76 -11.29
CA VAL A 10 25.14 -5.54 -10.67
C VAL A 10 25.15 -5.72 -9.17
N LYS A 11 25.88 -4.87 -8.45
CA LYS A 11 25.92 -4.88 -6.98
C LYS A 11 24.50 -4.73 -6.42
N ASN A 12 24.08 -5.66 -5.58
CA ASN A 12 22.72 -5.74 -5.01
C ASN A 12 21.59 -5.76 -6.05
N GLY A 13 21.86 -6.18 -7.29
CA GLY A 13 20.84 -6.18 -8.35
C GLY A 13 19.67 -7.11 -8.04
N ASP A 14 19.87 -8.19 -7.28
CA ASP A 14 18.84 -9.11 -6.80
C ASP A 14 17.81 -8.45 -5.86
N LYS A 15 18.08 -7.23 -5.38
CA LYS A 15 17.18 -6.44 -4.52
C LYS A 15 16.19 -5.59 -5.29
N LEU A 16 16.25 -5.57 -6.61
CA LEU A 16 15.32 -4.86 -7.47
C LEU A 16 14.68 -5.84 -8.45
N LYS A 17 13.35 -5.87 -8.47
CA LYS A 17 12.57 -6.54 -9.52
C LYS A 17 11.91 -5.49 -10.38
N VAL A 18 12.15 -5.54 -11.69
CA VAL A 18 11.58 -4.62 -12.66
C VAL A 18 10.45 -5.29 -13.42
N TYR A 19 9.36 -4.56 -13.59
CA TYR A 19 8.15 -4.99 -14.29
C TYR A 19 7.81 -3.95 -15.36
N LEU A 20 7.17 -4.39 -16.45
CA LEU A 20 6.25 -3.50 -17.14
C LEU A 20 5.08 -3.21 -16.20
N LYS A 21 4.49 -2.01 -16.24
CA LYS A 21 3.42 -1.66 -15.29
C LYS A 21 2.23 -2.63 -15.38
N GLU A 22 1.96 -3.15 -16.58
CA GLU A 22 0.92 -4.13 -16.87
C GLU A 22 1.20 -5.52 -16.28
N ASP A 23 2.47 -5.82 -15.96
CA ASP A 23 2.91 -7.08 -15.36
C ASP A 23 3.04 -7.00 -13.83
N LEU A 24 2.70 -5.87 -13.22
CA LEU A 24 2.72 -5.72 -11.77
C LEU A 24 1.68 -6.66 -11.11
N PRO A 25 1.93 -7.14 -9.89
CA PRO A 25 0.93 -7.92 -9.15
C PRO A 25 -0.42 -7.16 -9.07
N ASP A 26 -1.50 -7.80 -9.54
CA ASP A 26 -2.84 -7.19 -9.64
C ASP A 26 -3.32 -6.53 -8.34
N ARG A 27 -2.97 -7.12 -7.18
CA ARG A 27 -3.30 -6.59 -5.84
C ARG A 27 -2.82 -5.16 -5.58
N LEU A 28 -1.85 -4.68 -6.34
CA LEU A 28 -1.33 -3.32 -6.20
C LEU A 28 -2.22 -2.28 -6.88
N HIS A 29 -3.05 -2.70 -7.85
CA HIS A 29 -3.90 -1.80 -8.64
C HIS A 29 -3.12 -0.58 -9.19
N TYR A 30 -1.86 -0.79 -9.60
CA TYR A 30 -0.91 0.29 -9.91
C TYR A 30 -0.44 0.26 -11.38
N TRP A 31 -1.38 0.29 -12.32
CA TRP A 31 -1.05 0.21 -13.76
C TRP A 31 -1.96 1.07 -14.66
N GLU A 32 -3.22 1.25 -14.28
CA GLU A 32 -4.26 1.90 -15.10
C GLU A 32 -4.21 3.44 -15.01
N SER A 33 -3.09 4.04 -15.37
CA SER A 33 -2.93 5.50 -15.46
C SER A 33 -1.77 5.88 -16.36
N ASP A 34 -1.94 6.93 -17.17
CA ASP A 34 -0.85 7.52 -17.98
C ASP A 34 0.22 8.21 -17.13
N ARG A 35 -0.10 8.54 -15.88
CA ARG A 35 0.86 9.12 -14.93
C ARG A 35 1.82 8.08 -14.35
N ILE A 36 1.50 6.79 -14.49
CA ILE A 36 2.36 5.68 -14.06
C ILE A 36 3.30 5.35 -15.23
N PRO A 37 4.63 5.50 -15.06
CA PRO A 37 5.59 5.15 -16.10
C PRO A 37 5.48 3.68 -16.52
N PRO A 38 5.84 3.33 -17.77
CA PRO A 38 5.69 1.98 -18.28
C PRO A 38 6.59 0.94 -17.60
N ILE A 39 7.65 1.37 -16.91
CA ILE A 39 8.62 0.49 -16.24
C ILE A 39 8.63 0.84 -14.75
N ILE A 40 8.34 -0.15 -13.90
CA ILE A 40 8.26 0.02 -12.44
C ILE A 40 9.23 -0.95 -11.76
N GLY A 41 9.98 -0.43 -10.78
CA GLY A 41 10.88 -1.21 -9.94
C GLY A 41 10.30 -1.46 -8.55
N LEU A 42 10.12 -2.72 -8.18
CA LEU A 42 9.85 -3.12 -6.80
C LEU A 42 11.17 -3.44 -6.11
N VAL A 43 11.52 -2.61 -5.12
CA VAL A 43 12.76 -2.72 -4.36
C VAL A 43 12.52 -3.50 -3.06
N ALA A 44 13.51 -4.32 -2.67
CA ALA A 44 13.50 -5.01 -1.40
C ALA A 44 13.57 -4.02 -0.23
N GLU A 45 12.93 -4.38 0.87
CA GLU A 45 12.94 -3.57 2.10
C GLU A 45 14.37 -3.27 2.57
N GLY A 46 14.62 -2.02 2.95
CA GLY A 46 15.93 -1.53 3.41
C GLY A 46 16.89 -1.10 2.30
N TYR A 47 16.47 -1.13 1.04
CA TYR A 47 17.24 -0.66 -0.11
C TYR A 47 16.56 0.52 -0.80
N THR A 48 17.36 1.50 -1.22
CA THR A 48 16.91 2.64 -2.04
C THR A 48 17.58 2.58 -3.41
N ILE A 49 16.84 2.94 -4.45
CA ILE A 49 17.38 3.08 -5.81
C ILE A 49 17.66 4.55 -6.08
N GLU A 50 18.90 4.84 -6.45
CA GLU A 50 19.34 6.16 -6.88
C GLU A 50 19.93 6.08 -8.30
N GLN A 51 19.82 7.18 -9.05
CA GLN A 51 20.34 7.23 -10.42
C GLN A 51 21.88 7.18 -10.48
N LYS A 52 22.56 7.71 -9.46
CA LYS A 52 24.02 7.79 -9.38
C LYS A 52 24.47 7.25 -8.05
N ASP A 53 25.61 6.57 -8.06
CA ASP A 53 26.25 6.13 -6.82
C ASP A 53 26.73 7.37 -6.04
N LYS A 54 26.24 7.52 -4.81
CA LYS A 54 26.71 8.54 -3.88
C LYS A 54 27.71 7.88 -2.93
N ASN A 55 28.87 8.50 -2.75
CA ASN A 55 29.86 8.08 -1.74
C ASN A 55 29.42 8.37 -0.28
N VAL A 56 28.12 8.59 -0.06
CA VAL A 56 27.53 8.82 1.25
C VAL A 56 26.60 7.66 1.55
N LYS A 57 26.84 6.97 2.67
CA LYS A 57 25.90 5.96 3.18
C LYS A 57 24.85 6.69 3.99
N GLU A 58 23.66 6.86 3.42
CA GLU A 58 22.51 7.37 4.14
C GLU A 58 21.95 6.26 5.04
N CYS A 59 21.93 6.49 6.35
CA CYS A 59 21.26 5.65 7.33
C CYS A 59 20.02 6.42 7.83
N GLY A 60 18.88 6.19 7.18
CA GLY A 60 17.60 6.80 7.54
C GLY A 60 16.43 5.84 7.32
N GLY A 61 15.27 6.19 7.88
CA GLY A 61 14.03 5.49 7.57
C GLY A 61 13.54 5.87 6.16
N ALA A 62 12.92 4.91 5.47
CA ALA A 62 12.29 5.12 4.18
C ALA A 62 10.96 4.34 4.10
N HIS A 63 10.15 4.66 3.11
CA HIS A 63 8.84 4.05 2.86
C HIS A 63 8.53 4.04 1.35
N GLY A 64 7.38 3.50 0.97
CA GLY A 64 6.97 3.36 -0.45
C GLY A 64 7.35 2.02 -1.07
N TYR A 65 7.82 1.08 -0.24
CA TYR A 65 7.98 -0.32 -0.61
C TYR A 65 6.63 -1.01 -0.85
N ASP A 66 6.67 -2.29 -1.19
CA ASP A 66 5.49 -3.14 -1.30
C ASP A 66 4.59 -3.04 -0.06
N ASN A 67 3.31 -2.71 -0.25
CA ASN A 67 2.35 -2.54 0.82
C ASN A 67 2.06 -3.84 1.60
N ALA A 68 2.49 -5.01 1.10
CA ALA A 68 2.41 -6.27 1.81
C ALA A 68 3.46 -6.39 2.94
N PHE A 69 4.54 -5.61 2.92
CA PHE A 69 5.55 -5.65 3.97
C PHE A 69 4.98 -5.18 5.31
N PHE A 70 5.37 -5.87 6.38
CA PHE A 70 4.87 -5.58 7.72
C PHE A 70 5.23 -4.16 8.17
N SER A 71 6.41 -3.66 7.81
CA SER A 71 6.85 -2.29 8.11
C SER A 71 6.04 -1.19 7.40
N MET A 72 5.38 -1.52 6.29
CA MET A 72 4.54 -0.58 5.52
C MET A 72 3.09 -0.57 6.02
N ARG A 73 2.74 -1.43 7.00
CA ARG A 73 1.41 -1.43 7.60
C ARG A 73 1.20 -0.21 8.49
N THR A 74 0.02 0.39 8.38
CA THR A 74 -0.38 1.55 9.17
C THR A 74 -1.22 1.15 10.38
N ILE A 75 -1.39 2.10 11.30
CA ILE A 75 -2.32 1.95 12.43
C ILE A 75 -3.71 2.50 12.08
N PHE A 76 -4.75 1.90 12.66
CA PHE A 76 -6.11 2.43 12.63
C PHE A 76 -6.73 2.29 14.02
N ILE A 77 -7.26 3.39 14.57
CA ILE A 77 -7.98 3.41 15.85
C ILE A 77 -9.26 4.21 15.66
N GLY A 78 -10.41 3.55 15.86
CA GLY A 78 -11.73 4.18 15.84
C GLY A 78 -12.27 4.30 17.26
N HIS A 79 -12.67 5.51 17.67
CA HIS A 79 -13.31 5.76 18.96
C HIS A 79 -14.49 6.71 18.78
N GLY A 80 -15.64 6.34 19.33
CA GLY A 80 -16.88 7.11 19.22
C GLY A 80 -18.11 6.23 19.45
N PRO A 81 -19.31 6.81 19.46
CA PRO A 81 -20.56 6.07 19.78
C PRO A 81 -20.89 4.98 18.76
N GLN A 82 -20.40 5.08 17.52
CA GLN A 82 -20.59 4.06 16.50
C GLN A 82 -19.52 2.96 16.49
N PHE A 83 -18.45 3.08 17.29
CA PHE A 83 -17.43 2.05 17.41
C PHE A 83 -17.63 1.25 18.71
N ALA A 84 -17.51 -0.07 18.62
CA ALA A 84 -17.51 -0.93 19.80
C ALA A 84 -16.28 -0.66 20.66
N LYS A 85 -16.47 -0.46 21.97
CA LYS A 85 -15.36 -0.22 22.92
C LYS A 85 -14.46 -1.45 23.01
N GLY A 86 -13.13 -1.26 22.89
CA GLY A 86 -12.13 -2.31 23.07
C GLY A 86 -12.12 -3.41 21.99
N ARG A 87 -12.91 -3.27 20.91
CA ARG A 87 -12.98 -4.27 19.85
C ARG A 87 -11.74 -4.20 18.96
N LYS A 88 -11.09 -5.34 18.74
CA LYS A 88 -10.07 -5.52 17.71
C LYS A 88 -10.73 -6.05 16.44
N VAL A 89 -10.36 -5.50 15.30
CA VAL A 89 -10.81 -5.96 13.98
C VAL A 89 -9.61 -6.51 13.19
N PRO A 90 -9.82 -7.44 12.24
CA PRO A 90 -8.76 -7.87 11.33
C PRO A 90 -8.15 -6.69 10.55
N SER A 91 -6.93 -6.84 10.05
CA SER A 91 -6.33 -5.87 9.14
C SER A 91 -7.20 -5.69 7.89
N PHE A 92 -7.25 -4.46 7.38
CA PHE A 92 -8.01 -4.10 6.20
C PHE A 92 -7.29 -2.99 5.43
N GLU A 93 -7.67 -2.78 4.17
CA GLU A 93 -7.07 -1.77 3.31
C GLU A 93 -7.67 -0.38 3.55
N ASN A 94 -6.84 0.66 3.46
CA ASN A 94 -7.27 2.03 3.77
C ASN A 94 -8.38 2.57 2.83
N VAL A 95 -8.55 2.00 1.63
CA VAL A 95 -9.66 2.33 0.71
C VAL A 95 -11.03 2.14 1.34
N GLN A 96 -11.13 1.27 2.34
CA GLN A 96 -12.38 1.01 3.08
C GLN A 96 -12.79 2.17 4.01
N ILE A 97 -11.85 3.04 4.40
CA ILE A 97 -12.09 4.11 5.38
C ILE A 97 -13.14 5.11 4.88
N TYR A 98 -13.19 5.37 3.57
CA TYR A 98 -14.19 6.26 2.98
C TYR A 98 -15.62 5.80 3.30
N ASN A 99 -15.91 4.51 3.15
CA ASN A 99 -17.22 3.94 3.45
C ASN A 99 -17.53 3.96 4.96
N ILE A 100 -16.51 3.83 5.83
CA ILE A 100 -16.68 4.02 7.28
C ILE A 100 -17.10 5.46 7.59
N VAL A 101 -16.39 6.45 7.07
CA VAL A 101 -16.65 7.87 7.35
C VAL A 101 -18.03 8.28 6.85
N THR A 102 -18.39 7.92 5.62
CA THR A 102 -19.71 8.25 5.04
C THR A 102 -20.86 7.57 5.79
N SER A 103 -20.66 6.34 6.28
CA SER A 103 -21.65 5.65 7.14
C SER A 103 -21.83 6.36 8.48
N ILE A 104 -20.74 6.81 9.12
CA ILE A 104 -20.80 7.56 10.39
C ILE A 104 -21.56 8.88 10.21
N LEU A 105 -21.29 9.59 9.11
CA LEU A 105 -21.91 10.88 8.79
C LEU A 105 -23.35 10.75 8.25
N ASN A 106 -23.82 9.52 7.97
CA ASN A 106 -25.11 9.25 7.36
C ASN A 106 -25.32 9.99 6.03
N ILE A 107 -24.32 9.92 5.14
CA ILE A 107 -24.37 10.52 3.80
C ILE A 107 -24.20 9.46 2.72
N SER A 108 -24.74 9.73 1.53
CA SER A 108 -24.51 8.89 0.35
C SER A 108 -23.09 9.11 -0.17
N GLY A 109 -22.24 8.10 -0.06
CA GLY A 109 -20.88 8.12 -0.61
C GLY A 109 -20.87 8.06 -2.14
N ALA A 110 -19.88 8.69 -2.76
CA ALA A 110 -19.59 8.53 -4.17
C ALA A 110 -18.99 7.13 -4.47
N ALA A 111 -19.00 6.73 -5.74
CA ALA A 111 -18.37 5.50 -6.19
C ALA A 111 -16.87 5.50 -5.84
N ASN A 112 -16.39 4.40 -5.25
CA ASN A 112 -15.02 4.21 -4.80
C ASN A 112 -14.66 2.70 -4.81
N ASN A 113 -13.40 2.36 -4.53
CA ASN A 113 -12.92 0.97 -4.55
C ASN A 113 -13.12 0.20 -3.23
N GLY A 114 -13.68 0.84 -2.19
CA GLY A 114 -14.04 0.19 -0.94
C GLY A 114 -15.33 -0.62 -1.07
N SER A 115 -15.44 -1.69 -0.28
CA SER A 115 -16.61 -2.55 -0.23
C SER A 115 -17.71 -1.90 0.61
N LEU A 116 -18.92 -1.75 0.06
CA LEU A 116 -20.05 -1.12 0.77
C LEU A 116 -20.43 -1.84 2.07
N SER A 117 -20.26 -3.16 2.13
CA SER A 117 -20.55 -3.96 3.32
C SER A 117 -19.50 -3.81 4.43
N PHE A 118 -18.32 -3.27 4.14
CA PHE A 118 -17.21 -3.25 5.09
C PHE A 118 -17.51 -2.40 6.32
N ALA A 119 -18.14 -1.24 6.15
CA ALA A 119 -18.47 -0.35 7.26
C ALA A 119 -19.32 -1.06 8.34
N LYS A 120 -20.27 -1.91 7.92
CA LYS A 120 -21.10 -2.72 8.83
C LYS A 120 -20.31 -3.78 9.61
N SER A 121 -19.13 -4.16 9.13
CA SER A 121 -18.26 -5.11 9.84
C SER A 121 -17.51 -4.46 11.01
N VAL A 122 -17.26 -3.15 10.93
CA VAL A 122 -16.46 -2.37 11.90
C VAL A 122 -17.35 -1.55 12.84
N LEU A 123 -18.40 -0.92 12.32
CA LEU A 123 -19.34 -0.08 13.07
C LEU A 123 -20.40 -0.92 13.79
N LEU A 124 -20.96 -0.36 14.86
CA LEU A 124 -22.16 -0.89 15.50
C LEU A 124 -23.38 -0.72 14.57
N PRO A 125 -24.39 -1.60 14.66
CA PRO A 125 -25.66 -1.39 13.98
C PRO A 125 -26.27 -0.04 14.38
N HIS A 126 -26.86 0.68 13.41
CA HIS A 126 -27.64 1.87 13.73
C HIS A 126 -28.88 1.47 14.55
N HIS A 127 -29.14 2.23 15.62
CA HIS A 127 -30.40 2.20 16.36
C HIS A 127 -31.46 3.03 15.65
#